data_AF-A0A951N3H4-F1
#
_entry.id   AF-A0A951N3H4-F1
#
_cell.length_a   1.000
_cell.length_b   1.000
_cell.length_c   1.000
_cell.angle_alpha   90.00
_cell.angle_beta   90.00
_cell.angle_gamma   90.00
#
_symmetry.space_group_name_H-M   'P 1'
#
loop_
_entity.id
_entity.type
_entity.pdbx_description
1 polymer ?
#
loop_
_entity_poly.entity_id
_entity_poly.type
_entity_poly.pdbx_seq_one_letter_code
_entity_poly.pdbx_strand_id
1 'polypeptide(L)'
;MEAQSEKIKNQITEAFAQVRYPGDKHIAYHQDCLECDRVRADFRGQSPTTLEKDVIEWHHDSLPLLSPKAYHFFLPAYLFQALDDAHSGVTEMLLYSLDSTEKKRLKLFNKDQKEAIRSFLNWLQSVNEYRDEEVENARKIWI
;
A
#
# COMPACT_ATOMS: atom_id res chain seq x y z
N MET A 1 -6.65 12.11 17.01
CA MET A 1 -6.65 11.26 15.79
C MET A 1 -5.53 11.69 14.85
N GLU A 2 -5.43 12.97 14.49
CA GLU A 2 -4.33 13.51 13.65
C GLU A 2 -2.92 13.21 14.18
N ALA A 3 -2.68 13.39 15.49
CA ALA A 3 -1.36 13.10 16.08
C ALA A 3 -0.96 11.61 15.97
N GLN A 4 -1.94 10.70 15.89
CA GLN A 4 -1.68 9.26 15.76
C GLN A 4 -1.42 8.87 14.30
N SER A 5 -2.20 9.41 13.35
CA SER A 5 -1.96 9.16 11.92
C SER A 5 -0.58 9.67 11.49
N GLU A 6 -0.17 10.87 11.92
CA GLU A 6 1.16 11.41 11.64
C GLU A 6 2.31 10.55 12.22
N LYS A 7 2.13 10.02 13.43
CA LYS A 7 3.10 9.07 14.01
C LYS A 7 3.26 7.82 13.15
N ILE A 8 2.14 7.29 12.64
CA ILE A 8 2.15 6.09 11.78
C ILE A 8 2.78 6.42 10.42
N LYS A 9 2.52 7.60 9.83
CA LYS A 9 3.19 8.04 8.60
C LYS A 9 4.70 8.07 8.76
N ASN A 10 5.21 8.62 9.88
CA ASN A 10 6.65 8.62 10.17
C ASN A 10 7.22 7.21 10.28
N GLN A 11 6.53 6.32 11.00
CA GLN A 11 6.94 4.91 11.13
C GLN A 11 7.00 4.20 9.76
N ILE A 12 6.01 4.44 8.89
CA ILE A 12 6.00 3.90 7.52
C ILE A 12 7.17 4.47 6.72
N THR A 13 7.41 5.79 6.76
CA THR A 13 8.53 6.41 6.06
C THR A 13 9.87 5.79 6.47
N GLU A 14 10.11 5.63 7.77
CA GLU A 14 11.33 5.02 8.29
C GLU A 14 11.48 3.55 7.87
N ALA A 15 10.43 2.74 8.03
CA ALA A 15 10.45 1.31 7.72
C ALA A 15 10.67 1.03 6.22
N PHE A 16 10.23 1.94 5.35
CA PHE A 16 10.32 1.79 3.90
C PHE A 16 11.46 2.62 3.26
N ALA A 17 12.23 3.39 4.03
CA ALA A 17 13.26 4.30 3.52
C ALA A 17 14.33 3.64 2.63
N GLN A 18 14.60 2.35 2.83
CA GLN A 18 15.61 1.59 2.10
C GLN A 18 15.04 0.74 0.94
N VAL A 19 13.73 0.80 0.70
CA VAL A 19 13.11 0.04 -0.39
C VAL A 19 13.47 0.67 -1.72
N ARG A 20 14.10 -0.11 -2.59
CA ARG A 20 14.59 0.38 -3.89
C ARG A 20 13.48 0.37 -4.92
N TYR A 21 13.49 1.39 -5.78
CA TYR A 21 12.65 1.44 -6.97
C TYR A 21 12.80 0.13 -7.78
N PRO A 22 11.70 -0.52 -8.19
CA PRO A 22 11.75 -1.80 -8.89
C PRO A 22 12.38 -1.70 -10.29
N GLY A 23 12.46 -0.50 -10.87
CA GLY A 23 12.77 -0.26 -12.28
C GLY A 23 11.51 -0.31 -13.15
N ASP A 24 11.45 0.53 -14.18
CA ASP A 24 10.24 0.79 -14.99
C ASP A 24 9.59 -0.49 -15.54
N LYS A 25 10.41 -1.43 -16.03
CA LYS A 25 9.96 -2.71 -16.60
C LYS A 25 9.35 -3.65 -15.56
N HIS A 26 9.60 -3.41 -14.29
CA HIS A 26 9.17 -4.24 -13.17
C HIS A 26 8.07 -3.57 -12.34
N ILE A 27 7.42 -2.51 -12.82
CA ILE A 27 6.28 -1.90 -12.12
C ILE A 27 5.08 -2.87 -12.13
N ALA A 28 4.63 -3.33 -13.29
CA ALA A 28 3.48 -4.24 -13.41
C ALA A 28 3.88 -5.65 -13.85
N TYR A 29 3.09 -6.66 -13.47
CA TYR A 29 3.41 -8.08 -13.65
C TYR A 29 3.31 -8.55 -15.11
N HIS A 30 2.21 -8.23 -15.81
CA HIS A 30 1.91 -8.78 -17.14
C HIS A 30 2.47 -7.93 -18.28
N GLN A 31 3.20 -8.53 -19.21
CA GLN A 31 3.54 -7.88 -20.50
C GLN A 31 2.32 -7.89 -21.43
N ASP A 32 2.29 -6.97 -22.40
CA ASP A 32 1.24 -6.87 -23.43
C ASP A 32 -0.19 -6.77 -22.83
N CYS A 33 -0.33 -5.99 -21.76
CA CYS A 33 -1.59 -5.81 -21.04
C CYS A 33 -1.83 -4.31 -20.86
N LEU A 34 -2.89 -3.79 -21.49
CA LEU A 34 -3.18 -2.34 -21.54
C LEU A 34 -3.27 -1.70 -20.17
N GLU A 35 -3.88 -2.38 -19.19
CA GLU A 35 -3.98 -1.89 -17.81
C GLU A 35 -2.61 -1.86 -17.14
N CYS A 36 -1.81 -2.92 -17.30
CA CYS A 36 -0.45 -2.97 -16.78
C CYS A 36 0.46 -1.94 -17.45
N ASP A 37 0.27 -1.65 -18.74
CA ASP A 37 1.02 -0.65 -19.48
C ASP A 37 0.70 0.76 -19.01
N ARG A 38 -0.57 1.04 -18.67
CA ARG A 38 -0.96 2.30 -18.03
C ARG A 38 -0.35 2.46 -16.66
N VAL A 39 -0.47 1.44 -15.80
CA VAL A 39 0.16 1.43 -14.48
C VAL A 39 1.67 1.67 -14.59
N ARG A 40 2.35 1.04 -15.57
CA ARG A 40 3.77 1.33 -15.83
C ARG A 40 4.01 2.78 -16.19
N ALA A 41 3.20 3.35 -17.10
CA ALA A 41 3.38 4.70 -17.59
C ALA A 41 3.23 5.72 -16.46
N ASP A 42 2.19 5.58 -15.64
CA ASP A 42 1.81 6.57 -14.63
C ASP A 42 2.72 6.48 -13.38
N PHE A 43 3.22 5.29 -13.04
CA PHE A 43 4.13 5.10 -11.90
C PHE A 43 5.62 5.23 -12.27
N ARG A 44 5.94 5.43 -13.55
CA ARG A 44 7.33 5.48 -14.03
C ARG A 44 8.10 6.63 -13.39
N GLY A 45 9.20 6.31 -12.72
CA GLY A 45 10.08 7.30 -12.09
C GLY A 45 9.47 8.00 -10.87
N GLN A 46 8.28 7.58 -10.43
CA GLN A 46 7.60 8.16 -9.29
C GLN A 46 8.20 7.64 -7.97
N SER A 47 8.10 8.47 -6.92
CA SER A 47 8.42 8.09 -5.54
C SER A 47 7.13 7.94 -4.73
N PRO A 48 7.05 7.02 -3.75
CA PRO A 48 5.87 6.88 -2.90
C PRO A 48 5.54 8.14 -2.10
N THR A 49 6.53 9.01 -1.87
CA THR A 49 6.37 10.28 -1.14
C THR A 49 5.99 11.47 -2.03
N THR A 50 6.10 11.32 -3.36
CA THR A 50 5.82 12.39 -4.33
C THR A 50 4.76 12.01 -5.36
N LEU A 51 4.26 10.78 -5.31
CA LEU A 51 3.19 10.31 -6.18
C LEU A 51 1.93 11.12 -5.88
N GLU A 52 1.37 11.74 -6.92
CA GLU A 52 0.22 12.63 -6.78
C GLU A 52 -1.02 11.87 -6.29
N LYS A 53 -1.79 12.52 -5.42
CA LYS A 53 -3.03 11.98 -4.85
C LYS A 53 -3.99 11.48 -5.93
N ASP A 54 -4.20 12.27 -6.99
CA ASP A 54 -5.09 11.93 -8.09
C ASP A 54 -4.65 10.68 -8.85
N VAL A 55 -3.33 10.42 -8.95
CA VAL A 55 -2.80 9.20 -9.56
C VAL A 55 -3.09 7.98 -8.68
N ILE A 56 -2.92 8.11 -7.36
CA ILE A 56 -3.24 7.04 -6.39
C ILE A 56 -4.74 6.72 -6.43
N GLU A 57 -5.59 7.74 -6.46
CA GLU A 57 -7.05 7.59 -6.55
C GLU A 57 -7.47 6.94 -7.87
N TRP A 58 -6.89 7.38 -8.99
CA TRP A 58 -7.13 6.76 -10.29
C TRP A 58 -6.75 5.28 -10.29
N HIS A 59 -5.66 4.92 -9.61
CA HIS A 59 -5.13 3.55 -9.51
C HIS A 59 -5.47 2.83 -8.20
N HIS A 60 -6.57 3.20 -7.53
CA HIS A 60 -6.96 2.60 -6.25
C HIS A 60 -7.15 1.08 -6.35
N ASP A 61 -7.65 0.59 -7.48
CA ASP A 61 -7.91 -0.83 -7.77
C ASP A 61 -6.73 -1.56 -8.42
N SER A 62 -5.63 -0.87 -8.72
CA SER A 62 -4.53 -1.39 -9.53
C SER A 62 -3.44 -2.12 -8.71
N LEU A 63 -3.55 -2.16 -7.37
CA LEU A 63 -2.64 -2.86 -6.45
C LEU A 63 -2.39 -4.34 -6.82
N PRO A 64 -3.36 -5.14 -7.31
CA PRO A 64 -3.11 -6.49 -7.80
C PRO A 64 -2.22 -6.55 -9.05
N LEU A 65 -2.20 -5.51 -9.88
CA LEU A 65 -1.41 -5.47 -11.12
C LEU A 65 0.08 -5.22 -10.88
N LEU A 66 0.43 -4.62 -9.73
CA LEU A 66 1.81 -4.35 -9.35
C LEU A 66 2.61 -5.66 -9.21
N SER A 67 3.84 -5.65 -9.72
CA SER A 67 4.79 -6.71 -9.43
C SER A 67 5.08 -6.76 -7.92
N PRO A 68 5.58 -7.87 -7.35
CA PRO A 68 5.88 -7.92 -5.93
C PRO A 68 6.82 -6.81 -5.45
N LYS A 69 7.85 -6.46 -6.24
CA LYS A 69 8.78 -5.38 -5.90
C LYS A 69 8.14 -4.00 -6.00
N ALA A 70 7.27 -3.79 -6.98
CA ALA A 70 6.55 -2.53 -7.14
C ALA A 70 5.50 -2.34 -6.06
N TYR A 71 4.77 -3.39 -5.70
CA TYR A 71 3.86 -3.39 -4.56
C TYR A 71 4.61 -3.00 -3.28
N HIS A 72 5.74 -3.66 -3.00
CA HIS A 72 6.58 -3.33 -1.84
C HIS A 72 7.07 -1.87 -1.84
N PHE A 73 7.43 -1.34 -3.00
CA PHE A 73 7.89 0.04 -3.15
C PHE A 73 6.76 1.07 -3.01
N PHE A 74 5.62 0.88 -3.67
CA PHE A 74 4.53 1.87 -3.73
C PHE A 74 3.48 1.75 -2.63
N LEU A 75 3.42 0.64 -1.88
CA LEU A 75 2.47 0.46 -0.78
C LEU A 75 2.42 1.64 0.21
N PRO A 76 3.54 2.26 0.61
CA PRO A 76 3.51 3.45 1.48
C PRO A 76 2.61 4.58 0.96
N ALA A 77 2.56 4.83 -0.35
CA ALA A 77 1.74 5.89 -0.92
C ALA A 77 0.25 5.65 -0.65
N TYR A 78 -0.21 4.41 -0.80
CA TYR A 78 -1.59 4.01 -0.52
C TYR A 78 -1.89 4.07 0.99
N LEU A 79 -0.94 3.66 1.84
CA LEU A 79 -1.09 3.77 3.30
C LEU A 79 -1.20 5.24 3.74
N PHE A 80 -0.41 6.15 3.16
CA PHE A 80 -0.48 7.58 3.46
C PHE A 80 -1.84 8.17 3.07
N GLN A 81 -2.30 7.87 1.87
CA GLN A 81 -3.62 8.29 1.39
C GLN A 81 -4.75 7.76 2.31
N ALA A 82 -4.66 6.50 2.73
CA ALA A 82 -5.64 5.90 3.64
C ALA A 82 -5.60 6.50 5.05
N LEU A 83 -4.43 6.96 5.51
CA LEU A 83 -4.26 7.70 6.77
C LEU A 83 -4.87 9.10 6.70
N ASP A 84 -4.96 9.69 5.51
CA ASP A 84 -5.61 10.98 5.26
C ASP A 84 -7.13 10.86 5.07
N ASP A 85 -7.60 9.76 4.48
CA ASP A 85 -9.03 9.48 4.29
C ASP A 85 -9.36 7.98 4.45
N ALA A 86 -9.78 7.62 5.66
CA ALA A 86 -10.15 6.26 6.05
C ALA A 86 -11.43 5.72 5.38
N HIS A 87 -12.20 6.57 4.70
CA HIS A 87 -13.47 6.20 4.05
C HIS A 87 -13.39 6.24 2.52
N SER A 88 -12.23 6.56 1.96
CA SER A 88 -12.00 6.58 0.51
C SER A 88 -12.04 5.17 -0.13
N GLY A 89 -12.31 5.12 -1.43
CA GLY A 89 -12.17 3.90 -2.23
C GLY A 89 -10.73 3.35 -2.27
N VAL A 90 -9.73 4.23 -2.08
CA VAL A 90 -8.32 3.82 -1.88
C VAL A 90 -8.18 2.96 -0.64
N THR A 91 -8.76 3.39 0.48
CA THR A 91 -8.69 2.63 1.75
C THR A 91 -9.36 1.27 1.64
N GLU A 92 -10.52 1.21 0.95
CA GLU A 92 -11.23 -0.06 0.71
C GLU A 92 -10.38 -1.04 -0.10
N MET A 93 -9.85 -0.62 -1.25
CA MET A 93 -9.06 -1.49 -2.11
C MET A 93 -7.69 -1.84 -1.51
N LEU A 94 -7.11 -0.93 -0.73
CA LEU A 94 -5.90 -1.20 0.06
C LEU A 94 -6.16 -2.32 1.07
N LEU A 95 -7.27 -2.26 1.81
CA LEU A 95 -7.59 -3.28 2.81
C LEU A 95 -7.79 -4.65 2.16
N TYR A 96 -8.55 -4.71 1.05
CA TYR A 96 -8.69 -5.93 0.27
C TYR A 96 -7.34 -6.46 -0.20
N SER A 97 -6.44 -5.58 -0.65
CA SER A 97 -5.10 -5.98 -1.05
C SER A 97 -4.26 -6.51 0.12
N LEU A 98 -4.35 -5.93 1.31
CA LEU A 98 -3.61 -6.36 2.50
C LEU A 98 -4.12 -7.69 3.05
N ASP A 99 -5.41 -7.97 2.88
CA ASP A 99 -6.06 -9.24 3.24
C ASP A 99 -5.80 -10.36 2.21
N SER A 100 -5.69 -10.03 0.93
CA SER A 100 -5.42 -11.00 -0.14
C SER A 100 -3.95 -11.09 -0.54
N THR A 101 -3.04 -10.51 0.25
CA THR A 101 -1.62 -10.39 -0.16
C THR A 101 -0.97 -11.76 -0.36
N GLU A 102 -0.49 -12.00 -1.58
CA GLU A 102 0.18 -13.25 -1.93
C GLU A 102 1.50 -13.49 -1.15
N LYS A 103 1.80 -14.76 -0.86
CA LYS A 103 3.03 -15.19 -0.16
C LYS A 103 4.33 -14.64 -0.76
N LYS A 104 4.39 -14.43 -2.09
CA LYS A 104 5.58 -13.86 -2.75
C LYS A 104 5.81 -12.40 -2.37
N ARG A 105 4.74 -11.61 -2.22
CA ARG A 105 4.82 -10.21 -1.77
C ARG A 105 5.27 -10.16 -0.32
N LEU A 106 4.66 -10.96 0.55
CA LEU A 106 4.97 -11.01 1.99
C LEU A 106 6.45 -11.28 2.30
N LYS A 107 7.13 -12.07 1.47
CA LYS A 107 8.56 -12.38 1.64
C LYS A 107 9.49 -11.16 1.49
N LEU A 108 9.03 -10.08 0.89
CA LEU A 108 9.81 -8.86 0.73
C LEU A 108 9.79 -7.96 1.96
N PHE A 109 8.81 -8.15 2.85
CA PHE A 109 8.61 -7.29 4.00
C PHE A 109 9.44 -7.76 5.19
N ASN A 110 10.27 -6.86 5.72
CA ASN A 110 11.00 -7.09 6.96
C ASN A 110 10.10 -6.86 8.18
N LYS A 111 10.64 -7.12 9.38
CA LYS A 111 9.90 -6.99 10.64
C LYS A 111 9.33 -5.58 10.85
N ASP A 112 10.13 -4.55 10.59
CA ASP A 112 9.74 -3.15 10.85
C ASP A 112 8.63 -2.69 9.91
N GLN A 113 8.67 -3.14 8.65
CA GLN A 113 7.64 -2.86 7.64
C GLN A 113 6.32 -3.53 7.99
N LYS A 114 6.37 -4.79 8.44
CA LYS A 114 5.16 -5.49 8.92
C LYS A 114 4.58 -4.79 10.15
N GLU A 115 5.42 -4.33 11.08
CA GLU A 115 4.96 -3.60 12.26
C GLU A 115 4.32 -2.25 11.92
N ALA A 116 4.85 -1.54 10.92
CA ALA A 116 4.24 -0.32 10.40
C ALA A 116 2.84 -0.58 9.81
N ILE A 117 2.69 -1.66 9.02
CA ILE A 117 1.39 -2.08 8.45
C ILE A 117 0.42 -2.48 9.56
N ARG A 118 0.86 -3.21 10.58
CA ARG A 118 0.05 -3.55 11.75
C ARG A 118 -0.43 -2.30 12.50
N SER A 119 0.46 -1.32 12.66
CA SER A 119 0.13 -0.05 13.31
C SER A 119 -0.95 0.72 12.55
N PHE A 120 -0.86 0.73 11.21
CA PHE A 120 -1.91 1.25 10.34
C PHE A 120 -3.23 0.48 10.51
N LEU A 121 -3.23 -0.85 10.47
CA LEU A 121 -4.45 -1.67 10.61
C LEU A 121 -5.14 -1.43 11.97
N ASN A 122 -4.37 -1.35 13.06
CA ASN A 122 -4.92 -1.04 14.39
C ASN A 122 -5.55 0.35 14.43
N TRP A 123 -4.93 1.34 13.77
CA TRP A 123 -5.51 2.67 13.65
C TRP A 123 -6.78 2.65 12.81
N LEU A 124 -6.78 1.97 11.66
CA LEU A 124 -7.94 1.89 10.77
C LEU A 124 -9.15 1.28 11.49
N GLN A 125 -8.94 0.22 12.27
CA GLN A 125 -9.98 -0.36 13.12
C GLN A 125 -10.55 0.66 14.12
N SER A 126 -9.70 1.46 14.75
CA SER A 126 -10.12 2.45 15.76
C SER A 126 -10.94 3.61 15.20
N VAL A 127 -10.87 3.85 13.88
CA VAL A 127 -11.55 4.97 13.21
C VAL A 127 -12.65 4.52 12.24
N ASN A 128 -12.76 3.22 11.96
CA ASN A 128 -13.72 2.68 10.99
C ASN A 128 -14.43 1.43 11.53
N GLU A 129 -15.57 1.65 12.18
CA GLU A 129 -16.38 0.63 12.87
C GLU A 129 -16.97 -0.44 11.93
N TYR A 130 -16.95 -0.24 10.61
CA TYR A 130 -17.57 -1.16 9.65
C TYR A 130 -16.62 -2.23 9.09
N ARG A 131 -15.34 -2.24 9.49
CA ARG A 131 -14.30 -3.05 8.84
C ARG A 131 -13.59 -4.05 9.77
N ASP A 132 -14.22 -4.41 10.89
CA ASP A 132 -13.61 -5.26 11.92
C ASP A 132 -13.11 -6.61 11.39
N GLU A 133 -13.92 -7.30 10.59
CA GLU A 133 -13.56 -8.63 10.06
C GLU A 133 -12.41 -8.54 9.04
N GLU A 134 -12.48 -7.59 8.12
CA GLU A 134 -11.48 -7.35 7.07
C GLU A 134 -10.13 -6.96 7.67
N VAL A 135 -10.14 -6.07 8.68
CA VAL A 135 -8.93 -5.68 9.41
C VAL A 135 -8.35 -6.86 10.19
N GLU A 136 -9.18 -7.66 10.86
CA GLU A 136 -8.71 -8.82 11.60
C GLU A 136 -8.09 -9.89 10.68
N ASN A 137 -8.66 -10.10 9.49
CA ASN A 137 -8.10 -11.04 8.51
C ASN A 137 -6.76 -10.55 7.95
N ALA A 138 -6.66 -9.28 7.57
CA ALA A 138 -5.38 -8.68 7.19
C ALA A 138 -4.36 -8.83 8.33
N ARG A 139 -4.71 -8.53 9.57
CA ARG A 139 -3.79 -8.63 10.73
C ARG A 139 -3.18 -10.02 10.89
N LYS A 140 -3.92 -11.11 10.63
CA LYS A 140 -3.42 -12.49 10.71
C LYS A 140 -2.31 -12.78 9.70
N ILE A 141 -2.29 -12.09 8.56
CA ILE A 141 -1.29 -12.25 7.50
C ILE A 141 0.01 -11.52 7.86
N TRP A 142 -0.11 -10.37 8.52
CA TRP A 142 1.00 -9.49 8.86
C TRP A 142 1.61 -9.79 10.25
N ILE A 143 1.42 -11.01 10.79
CA ILE A 143 2.07 -11.53 12.01
C ILE A 143 3.53 -11.97 11.72
#